data_AF-A0A397AUR1-F1
#
_entry.id   AF-A0A397AUR1-F1
#
_cell.length_a   1.000
_cell.length_b   1.000
_cell.length_c   1.000
_cell.angle_alpha   90.00
_cell.angle_beta   90.00
_cell.angle_gamma   90.00
#
_symmetry.space_group_name_H-M   'P 1'
#
loop_
_entity.id
_entity.type
_entity.pdbx_description
1 polymer ?
#
loop_
_entity_poly.entity_id
_entity_poly.type
_entity_poly.pdbx_seq_one_letter_code
_entity_poly.pdbx_strand_id
1 'polypeptide(L)'
;MRRFVQCHPEYAHDSVVTSSIAFDLLDVCAKIGEGAMPCPELLGEVKVEPMRGQTGYQVPLKSDSVDAQKRGDLLRRYARRSSKDSERACCGRGSDGNAQEA
;
A
#
# COMPACT_ATOMS: atom_id res chain seq x y z
N MET A 1 -10.05 3.50 15.69
CA MET A 1 -10.78 4.11 14.55
C MET A 1 -12.27 4.32 14.79
N ARG A 2 -13.09 3.29 15.07
CA ARG A 2 -14.54 3.50 15.32
C ARG A 2 -14.83 4.51 16.45
N ARG A 3 -14.02 4.47 17.53
CA ARG A 3 -14.07 5.45 18.63
C ARG A 3 -13.83 6.89 18.16
N PHE A 4 -12.94 7.11 17.19
CA PHE A 4 -12.64 8.46 16.67
C PHE A 4 -13.89 9.06 16.03
N VAL A 5 -14.56 8.30 15.16
CA VAL A 5 -15.82 8.71 14.52
C VAL A 5 -16.90 8.96 15.57
N GLN A 6 -17.04 8.07 16.57
CA GLN A 6 -18.04 8.22 17.63
C GLN A 6 -17.83 9.45 18.52
N CYS A 7 -16.61 9.95 18.64
CA CYS A 7 -16.28 11.14 19.42
C CYS A 7 -16.22 12.42 18.56
N HIS A 8 -16.49 12.34 17.26
CA HIS A 8 -16.40 13.47 16.35
C HIS A 8 -17.59 14.44 16.59
N PRO A 9 -17.37 15.76 16.67
CA PRO A 9 -18.43 16.73 17.00
C PRO A 9 -19.59 16.73 16.00
N GLU A 10 -19.31 16.46 14.72
CA GLU A 10 -20.32 16.39 13.66
C GLU A 10 -21.03 15.03 13.55
N TYR A 11 -20.65 14.03 14.35
CA TYR A 11 -21.24 12.71 14.24
C TYR A 11 -22.56 12.63 15.01
N ALA A 12 -23.66 12.45 14.27
CA ALA A 12 -25.02 12.44 14.81
C ALA A 12 -25.46 11.06 15.37
N HIS A 13 -24.54 10.11 15.55
CA HIS A 13 -24.84 8.71 15.92
C HIS A 13 -25.81 7.99 14.96
N ASP A 14 -25.97 8.51 13.75
CA ASP A 14 -26.78 7.96 12.67
C ASP A 14 -26.01 6.94 11.81
N SER A 15 -24.78 6.59 12.22
CA SER A 15 -23.88 5.73 11.47
C SER A 15 -23.48 6.27 10.09
N VAL A 16 -23.70 7.56 9.83
CA VAL A 16 -23.26 8.23 8.60
C VAL A 16 -21.92 8.92 8.86
N VAL A 17 -20.98 8.74 7.94
CA VAL A 17 -19.69 9.42 7.95
C VAL A 17 -19.70 10.46 6.84
N THR A 18 -19.79 11.72 7.23
CA THR A 18 -19.73 12.86 6.31
C THR A 18 -18.29 13.05 5.78
N SER A 19 -18.14 13.85 4.71
CA SER A 19 -16.84 14.12 4.10
C SER A 19 -15.86 14.80 5.06
N SER A 20 -16.35 15.66 5.96
CA SER A 20 -15.56 16.28 7.04
C SER A 20 -14.99 15.23 8.00
N ILE A 21 -15.85 14.36 8.55
CA ILE A 21 -15.45 13.27 9.44
C ILE A 21 -14.43 12.35 8.74
N ALA A 22 -14.66 12.04 7.46
CA ALA A 22 -13.76 11.21 6.67
C ALA A 22 -12.39 11.89 6.47
N PHE A 23 -12.37 13.20 6.19
CA PHE A 23 -11.14 13.96 6.05
C PHE A 23 -10.31 13.93 7.34
N ASP A 24 -10.93 14.25 8.47
CA ASP A 24 -10.24 14.26 9.76
C ASP A 24 -9.75 12.86 10.17
N LEU A 25 -10.54 11.82 9.87
CA LEU A 25 -10.13 10.44 10.08
C LEU A 25 -8.88 10.08 9.26
N LEU A 26 -8.86 10.45 7.97
CA LEU A 26 -7.74 10.14 7.07
C LEU A 26 -6.48 10.94 7.45
N ASP A 27 -6.62 12.20 7.85
CA ASP A 27 -5.51 13.02 8.34
C ASP A 27 -4.88 12.41 9.60
N VAL A 28 -5.70 11.93 10.54
CA VAL A 28 -5.21 11.19 11.71
C VAL A 28 -4.52 9.89 11.31
N CYS A 29 -5.06 9.16 10.34
CA CYS A 29 -4.42 7.94 9.84
C CYS A 29 -3.06 8.22 9.18
N ALA A 30 -2.94 9.32 8.42
CA ALA A 30 -1.67 9.74 7.84
C ALA A 30 -0.65 10.06 8.94
N LYS A 31 -1.03 10.84 9.95
CA LYS A 31 -0.17 11.17 11.09
C LYS A 31 0.30 9.94 11.88
N ILE A 32 -0.56 8.92 12.02
CA ILE A 32 -0.19 7.65 12.64
C ILE A 32 0.79 6.88 11.76
N GLY A 33 0.50 6.78 10.46
CA GLY A 33 1.35 6.08 9.49
C GLY A 33 2.73 6.71 9.30
N GLU A 34 2.82 8.03 9.44
CA GLU A 34 4.08 8.79 9.40
C GLU A 34 4.87 8.70 10.73
N GLY A 35 4.30 8.10 11.77
CA GLY A 35 4.92 8.04 13.10
C GLY A 35 4.89 9.37 13.86
N ALA A 36 4.14 10.37 13.38
CA ALA A 36 3.97 11.66 14.06
C ALA A 36 3.02 11.57 15.26
N MET A 37 2.04 10.66 15.20
CA MET A 37 1.08 10.41 16.27
C MET A 37 1.11 8.94 16.71
N PRO A 38 1.39 8.62 17.99
CA PRO A 38 1.27 7.26 18.48
C PRO A 38 -0.20 6.88 18.69
N CYS A 39 -0.59 5.68 18.25
CA CYS A 39 -1.95 5.13 18.42
C CYS A 39 -1.85 3.68 18.95
N PRO A 40 -1.60 3.50 20.26
CA PRO A 40 -1.43 2.18 20.87
C PRO A 40 -2.72 1.35 20.86
N GLU A 41 -3.89 1.98 20.80
CA GLU A 41 -5.18 1.29 20.67
C GLU A 41 -5.37 0.60 19.30
N LEU A 42 -4.59 1.01 18.29
CA LEU A 42 -4.60 0.40 16.97
C LEU A 42 -3.37 -0.49 16.74
N LEU A 43 -2.18 -0.01 17.10
CA LEU A 43 -0.90 -0.64 16.79
C LEU A 43 -0.33 -1.47 17.95
N GLY A 44 -0.94 -1.41 19.13
CA GLY A 44 -0.45 -2.07 20.34
C GLY A 44 0.92 -1.55 20.76
N GLU A 45 1.87 -2.46 20.95
CA GLU A 45 3.24 -2.14 21.35
C GLU A 45 4.13 -1.65 20.19
N VAL A 46 3.63 -1.72 18.95
CA VAL A 46 4.38 -1.31 17.77
C VAL A 46 4.42 0.22 17.70
N LYS A 47 5.62 0.79 17.84
CA LYS A 47 5.88 2.22 17.66
C LYS A 47 6.43 2.45 16.26
N VAL A 48 5.68 3.20 15.46
CA VAL A 48 6.16 3.68 14.15
C VAL A 48 7.12 4.83 14.41
N GLU A 49 8.35 4.70 13.95
CA GLU A 49 9.31 5.79 14.05
C GLU A 49 8.90 6.95 13.12
N PRO A 50 9.04 8.22 13.57
CA PRO A 50 8.70 9.36 12.73
C PRO A 50 9.50 9.37 11.43
N MET A 51 8.80 9.52 10.31
CA MET A 51 9.42 9.63 8.99
C MET A 51 10.21 10.94 8.87
N ARG A 52 11.54 10.88 9.01
CA ARG A 52 12.44 12.04 8.88
C ARG A 52 12.82 12.27 7.41
N GLY A 53 11.90 12.80 6.59
CA GLY A 53 12.19 13.26 5.22
C GLY A 53 11.05 13.12 4.23
N GLN A 54 11.10 13.88 3.12
CA GLN A 54 10.09 13.82 2.03
C GLN A 54 10.10 12.50 1.25
N THR A 55 11.14 11.69 1.37
CA THR A 55 11.30 10.46 0.60
C THR A 55 11.38 9.30 1.58
N GLY A 56 10.52 8.28 1.43
CA GLY A 56 10.46 7.11 2.31
C GLY A 56 11.65 6.16 2.24
N TYR A 57 12.83 6.68 1.90
CA TYR A 57 14.08 5.96 1.85
C TYR A 57 14.87 6.29 3.11
N GLN A 58 15.43 5.26 3.72
CA GLN A 58 16.33 5.38 4.88
C GLN A 58 17.62 6.17 4.57
N VAL A 59 17.95 6.32 3.29
CA VAL A 59 19.14 7.02 2.78
C VAL A 59 18.69 7.99 1.68
N PRO A 60 19.18 9.24 1.65
CA PRO A 60 18.92 10.16 0.54
C PRO A 60 19.29 9.51 -0.79
N LEU A 61 18.31 9.39 -1.69
CA LEU A 61 18.59 8.94 -3.05
C LEU A 61 19.46 9.99 -3.73
N LYS A 62 20.64 9.57 -4.17
CA LYS A 62 21.44 10.41 -5.05
C LYS A 62 20.67 10.58 -6.36
N SER A 63 20.46 11.82 -6.78
CA SER A 63 19.88 12.15 -8.09
C SER A 63 20.83 11.82 -9.24
N ASP A 64 22.06 11.40 -8.93
CA ASP A 64 23.06 11.02 -9.91
C ASP A 64 22.56 9.89 -10.81
N SER A 65 22.72 10.06 -12.12
CA SER A 65 22.34 9.04 -13.08
C SER A 65 23.15 7.77 -12.84
N VAL A 66 22.47 6.63 -12.76
CA VAL A 66 23.14 5.32 -12.74
C VAL A 66 23.98 5.17 -14.01
N ASP A 67 25.22 4.72 -13.85
CA ASP A 67 26.14 4.41 -14.95
C ASP A 67 25.45 3.61 -16.06
N ALA A 68 25.72 3.99 -17.32
CA ALA A 68 24.99 3.48 -18.48
C ALA A 68 25.11 1.95 -18.62
N GLN A 69 26.27 1.39 -18.28
CA GLN A 69 26.50 -0.05 -18.36
C GLN A 69 25.71 -0.79 -17.28
N LYS A 70 25.78 -0.31 -16.03
CA LYS A 70 25.00 -0.87 -14.92
C LYS A 70 23.49 -0.80 -15.19
N ARG A 71 23.03 0.30 -15.78
CA ARG A 71 21.63 0.47 -16.21
C ARG A 71 21.25 -0.53 -17.30
N GLY A 72 22.08 -0.71 -18.31
CA GLY A 72 21.87 -1.70 -19.38
C GLY A 72 21.81 -3.14 -18.88
N ASP A 73 22.67 -3.50 -17.92
CA ASP A 73 22.69 -4.84 -17.32
C ASP A 73 21.44 -5.10 -16.48
N LEU A 74 20.98 -4.10 -15.72
CA LEU A 74 19.75 -4.18 -14.95
C LEU A 74 18.52 -4.37 -15.85
N LEU A 75 18.43 -3.58 -16.94
CA LEU A 75 17.35 -3.71 -17.92
C LEU A 75 17.34 -5.09 -18.59
N ARG A 76 18.51 -5.60 -19.00
CA ARG A 76 18.63 -6.96 -19.56
C ARG A 76 18.19 -8.02 -18.56
N ARG A 77 18.52 -7.86 -17.27
CA ARG A 77 18.07 -8.78 -16.21
C ARG A 77 16.55 -8.77 -16.04
N TYR A 78 15.91 -7.60 -16.05
CA TYR A 78 14.45 -7.51 -15.91
C TYR A 78 13.69 -8.00 -17.14
N ALA A 79 14.20 -7.73 -18.34
CA ALA A 79 13.64 -8.26 -19.58
C ALA A 79 13.58 -9.81 -19.57
N ARG A 80 14.62 -10.46 -19.05
CA ARG A 80 14.67 -11.94 -18.87
C ARG A 80 13.70 -12.47 -17.81
N ARG A 81 13.20 -11.62 -16.92
CA ARG A 81 12.23 -12.02 -15.89
C ARG A 81 10.80 -12.03 -16.45
N SER A 82 10.48 -11.05 -17.30
CA SER A 82 9.19 -10.96 -18.00
C SER A 82 8.90 -12.19 -18.87
N SER A 83 9.92 -12.84 -19.44
CA SER A 83 9.71 -14.05 -20.24
C SER A 83 9.40 -15.30 -19.40
N LYS A 84 9.83 -15.33 -18.13
CA LYS A 84 9.58 -16.47 -17.23
C LYS A 84 8.22 -16.41 -16.54
N ASP A 85 7.64 -15.21 -16.38
CA ASP A 85 6.29 -15.06 -15.85
C ASP A 85 5.21 -15.41 -16.89
N SER A 86 5.51 -15.31 -18.19
CA SER A 86 4.58 -15.72 -19.26
C SER A 86 4.36 -17.23 -19.33
N GLU A 87 5.32 -18.06 -18.90
CA GLU A 87 5.15 -19.53 -18.84
C GLU A 87 4.33 -19.99 -17.61
N ARG A 88 4.17 -19.15 -16.58
CA ARG A 88 3.26 -19.43 -15.46
C ARG A 88 1.81 -19.00 -15.71
N ALA A 89 1.59 -18.07 -16.66
CA ALA A 89 0.26 -17.50 -16.90
C ALA A 89 -0.62 -18.29 -17.90
N CYS A 90 -0.05 -19.23 -18.68
CA CYS A 90 -0.80 -20.00 -19.69
C CYS A 90 -1.27 -21.39 -19.24
N CYS A 91 -0.94 -21.87 -18.04
CA CYS A 91 -1.53 -23.08 -17.46
C CYS A 91 -2.88 -22.76 -16.80
N GLY A 92 -3.84 -22.28 -17.58
CA GLY A 92 -5.14 -21.86 -17.08
C GLY A 92 -6.19 -21.67 -18.16
N ARG A 93 -6.18 -22.51 -19.20
CA ARG A 93 -7.32 -22.64 -20.10
C ARG A 93 -7.26 -23.93 -20.95
N GLY A 94 -8.01 -24.92 -20.51
CA GLY A 94 -8.55 -26.04 -21.28
C GLY A 94 -9.68 -26.60 -20.40
N SER A 95 -10.93 -26.20 -20.59
CA SER A 95 -11.86 -26.71 -21.60
C SER A 95 -12.03 -28.22 -21.50
N ASP A 96 -12.87 -28.66 -20.56
CA ASP A 96 -13.63 -29.90 -20.71
C ASP A 96 -15.09 -29.58 -20.45
N GLY A 97 -15.84 -29.39 -21.55
CA GLY A 97 -17.28 -29.54 -21.53
C GLY A 97 -17.57 -31.03 -21.41
N ASN A 98 -18.21 -31.42 -20.31
CA ASN A 98 -18.84 -32.73 -20.21
C ASN A 98 -20.35 -32.56 -20.32
N ALA A 99 -20.89 -33.00 -21.46
CA ALA A 99 -22.29 -33.29 -21.63
C ALA A 99 -22.52 -34.71 -21.09
N GLN A 100 -23.27 -34.86 -19.99
CA GLN A 100 -24.16 -36.00 -19.70
C GLN A 100 -24.75 -35.91 -18.29
N GLU A 101 -26.07 -35.65 -18.21
CA GLU A 101 -27.06 -36.12 -17.21
C GLU A 101 -28.38 -35.39 -17.54
N ALA A 102 -29.56 -35.99 -17.73
CA ALA A 102 -30.06 -37.37 -17.68
C ALA A 102 -31.28 -37.47 -18.62
#